data_AF-A0A7W8BY07-F1
#
_entry.id   AF-A0A7W8BY07-F1
#
_cell.length_a   1.000
_cell.length_b   1.000
_cell.length_c   1.000
_cell.angle_alpha   90.00
_cell.angle_beta   90.00
_cell.angle_gamma   90.00
#
_symmetry.space_group_name_H-M   'P 1'
#
loop_
_entity.id
_entity.type
_entity.pdbx_description
1 polymer ?
#
loop_
_entity_poly.entity_id
_entity_poly.type
_entity_poly.pdbx_seq_one_letter_code
_entity_poly.pdbx_strand_id
1 'polypeptide(L)'
;QYPLELRRRAVRMVAEVRPDYDTEWAAMKAVAAKLGIGTTETLRKWVRQDQIDAGSRPGTTTEESAELKRLKKENAELKRANEILKAAASFFAAELDRPHIRS
;
A
#
# COMPACT_ATOMS: atom_id res chain seq x y z
N GLN A 1 9.20 -0.73 -12.18
CA GLN A 1 9.21 -0.30 -10.76
C GLN A 1 10.66 -0.17 -10.33
N TYR A 2 11.04 0.92 -9.67
CA TYR A 2 12.41 1.08 -9.17
C TYR A 2 12.65 0.22 -7.91
N PRO A 3 13.85 -0.36 -7.72
CA PRO A 3 14.18 -1.09 -6.50
C PRO A 3 14.05 -0.21 -5.25
N LEU A 4 13.63 -0.80 -4.13
CA LEU A 4 13.47 -0.08 -2.86
C LEU A 4 14.79 0.56 -2.39
N GLU A 5 15.90 -0.15 -2.58
CA GLU A 5 17.23 0.34 -2.23
C GLU A 5 17.60 1.59 -3.02
N LEU A 6 17.28 1.64 -4.32
CA LEU A 6 17.49 2.83 -5.14
C LEU A 6 16.64 4.00 -4.64
N ARG A 7 15.37 3.74 -4.29
CA ARG A 7 14.48 4.78 -3.74
C ARG A 7 15.03 5.35 -2.42
N ARG A 8 15.43 4.49 -1.48
CA ARG A 8 16.01 4.89 -0.19
C ARG A 8 17.29 5.70 -0.37
N ARG A 9 18.18 5.23 -1.25
CA ARG A 9 19.40 5.94 -1.61
C ARG A 9 19.12 7.31 -2.23
N ALA A 10 18.15 7.40 -3.14
CA ALA A 10 17.78 8.65 -3.79
C ALA A 10 17.26 9.68 -2.77
N VAL A 11 16.36 9.27 -1.87
CA VAL A 11 15.82 10.15 -0.82
C VAL A 11 16.92 10.63 0.12
N ARG A 12 17.80 9.73 0.57
CA ARG A 12 18.94 10.09 1.42
C ARG A 12 19.86 11.09 0.72
N MET A 13 20.20 10.84 -0.54
CA MET A 13 21.06 11.74 -1.32
C MET A 13 20.41 13.12 -1.51
N VAL A 14 19.09 13.20 -1.71
CA VAL A 14 18.38 14.49 -1.75
C VAL A 14 18.52 15.24 -0.43
N ALA A 15 18.36 14.56 0.71
CA ALA A 15 18.52 15.19 2.02
C ALA A 15 19.96 15.67 2.26
N GLU A 16 20.96 14.89 1.85
CA GLU A 16 22.39 15.23 1.96
C GLU A 16 22.75 16.48 1.15
N VAL A 17 22.31 16.56 -0.11
CA VAL A 17 22.67 17.69 -0.99
C VAL A 17 21.73 18.88 -0.86
N ARG A 18 20.58 18.74 -0.17
CA ARG A 18 19.57 19.80 -0.04
C ARG A 18 20.16 21.16 0.40
N PRO A 19 21.10 21.24 1.37
CA PRO A 19 21.68 22.51 1.81
C PRO A 19 22.48 23.25 0.72
N ASP A 20 22.98 22.53 -0.28
CA ASP A 20 23.82 23.08 -1.36
C ASP A 20 23.02 23.73 -2.49
N TYR A 21 21.69 23.71 -2.41
CA TYR A 21 20.79 24.24 -3.44
C TYR A 21 19.78 25.23 -2.85
N ASP A 22 19.40 26.24 -3.64
CA ASP A 22 18.39 27.23 -3.23
C ASP A 22 17.02 26.60 -3.00
N THR A 23 16.67 25.57 -3.78
CA THR A 23 15.36 24.93 -3.72
C THR A 23 15.45 23.41 -3.61
N GLU A 24 14.47 22.82 -2.92
CA GLU A 24 14.31 21.36 -2.85
C GLU A 24 14.16 20.76 -4.25
N TRP A 25 13.51 21.47 -5.17
CA TRP A 25 13.37 21.05 -6.56
C TRP A 25 14.71 20.97 -7.31
N ALA A 26 15.60 21.94 -7.11
CA ALA A 26 16.93 21.93 -7.72
C ALA A 26 17.77 20.75 -7.22
N ALA A 27 17.75 20.48 -5.90
CA ALA A 27 18.38 19.30 -5.31
C ALA A 27 17.82 17.99 -5.90
N MET A 28 16.49 17.86 -5.97
CA MET A 28 15.85 16.68 -6.58
C MET A 28 16.21 16.52 -8.06
N LYS A 29 16.29 17.60 -8.83
CA LYS A 29 16.65 17.57 -10.24
C LYS A 29 18.09 17.07 -10.45
N ALA A 30 19.02 17.56 -9.63
CA ALA A 30 20.42 17.13 -9.65
C ALA A 30 20.56 15.65 -9.30
N VAL A 31 19.88 15.18 -8.25
CA VAL A 31 19.92 13.75 -7.85
C VAL A 31 19.25 12.86 -8.90
N ALA A 32 18.13 13.28 -9.50
CA ALA A 32 17.48 12.54 -10.58
C ALA A 32 18.42 12.34 -11.78
N ALA A 33 19.11 13.40 -12.20
CA ALA A 33 20.11 13.32 -13.26
C ALA A 33 21.28 12.39 -12.88
N LYS A 34 21.80 12.51 -11.64
CA LYS A 34 22.93 11.70 -11.15
C LYS A 34 22.62 10.21 -11.05
N LEU A 35 21.39 9.84 -10.72
CA LEU A 35 20.96 8.45 -10.55
C LEU A 35 20.25 7.87 -11.79
N GLY A 36 20.14 8.63 -12.89
CA GLY A 36 19.46 8.20 -14.11
C GLY A 36 17.96 7.98 -13.92
N ILE A 37 17.32 8.72 -13.00
CA ILE A 37 15.88 8.61 -12.72
C ILE A 37 15.12 9.52 -13.68
N GLY A 38 14.22 8.93 -14.47
CA GLY A 38 13.65 9.60 -15.65
C GLY A 38 12.89 10.91 -15.39
N THR A 39 12.34 11.15 -14.20
CA THR A 39 11.66 12.42 -13.88
C THR A 39 11.95 12.88 -12.46
N THR A 40 12.17 14.20 -12.29
CA THR A 40 12.27 14.84 -10.96
C THR A 40 11.02 14.59 -10.11
N GLU A 41 9.86 14.48 -10.75
CA GLU A 41 8.60 14.22 -10.07
C GLU A 41 8.56 12.84 -9.38
N THR A 42 9.32 11.86 -9.90
CA THR A 42 9.49 10.56 -9.22
C THR A 42 10.19 10.74 -7.87
N LEU A 43 11.27 11.54 -7.83
CA LEU A 43 11.97 11.86 -6.59
C LEU A 43 11.07 12.63 -5.63
N ARG A 44 10.34 13.63 -6.13
CA ARG A 44 9.41 14.40 -5.29
C ARG A 44 8.43 13.49 -4.59
N LYS A 45 7.80 12.55 -5.30
CA LYS A 45 6.88 11.58 -4.68
C LYS A 45 7.54 10.76 -3.59
N TRP A 46 8.77 10.30 -3.81
CA TRP A 46 9.51 9.52 -2.81
C TRP A 46 9.89 10.34 -1.58
N VAL A 47 10.40 11.56 -1.77
CA VAL A 47 10.75 12.48 -0.68
C VAL A 47 9.52 12.86 0.12
N ARG A 48 8.38 13.14 -0.54
CA ARG A 48 7.13 13.43 0.17
C ARG A 48 6.61 12.23 0.95
N GLN A 49 6.66 11.04 0.38
CA GLN A 49 6.24 9.84 1.11
C GLN A 49 7.17 9.55 2.29
N ASP A 50 8.48 9.76 2.15
CA ASP A 50 9.44 9.61 3.25
C ASP A 50 9.17 10.64 4.37
N GLN A 51 8.87 11.89 4.02
CA GLN A 51 8.44 12.91 4.97
C GLN A 51 7.15 12.52 5.72
N ILE A 52 6.20 11.88 5.04
CA ILE A 52 4.96 11.37 5.63
C ILE A 52 5.27 10.19 6.56
N ASP A 53 6.07 9.23 6.10
CA ASP A 53 6.46 8.05 6.88
C ASP A 53 7.27 8.45 8.14
N ALA A 54 8.02 9.55 8.08
CA ALA A 54 8.74 10.13 9.22
C ALA A 54 7.90 11.07 10.10
N GLY A 55 6.61 11.30 9.77
CA GLY A 55 5.72 12.18 10.53
C GLY A 55 5.97 13.68 10.39
N SER A 56 6.90 14.08 9.51
CA SER A 56 7.21 15.50 9.24
C SER A 56 6.19 16.19 8.32
N ARG A 57 5.32 15.41 7.66
CA ARG A 57 4.28 15.90 6.77
C ARG A 57 2.99 15.08 6.97
N PRO A 58 1.81 15.71 6.99
CA PRO A 58 0.55 14.97 7.06
C PRO A 58 0.35 14.13 5.79
N GLY A 59 -0.18 12.92 5.97
CA GLY A 59 -0.50 11.98 4.89
C GLY A 59 -0.68 10.56 5.44
N THR A 60 -1.05 9.63 4.56
CA THR A 60 -1.08 8.20 4.90
C THR A 60 0.31 7.61 4.73
N THR A 61 0.82 7.00 5.79
CA THR A 61 2.11 6.32 5.78
C THR A 61 2.06 5.07 4.90
N THR A 62 3.24 4.64 4.46
CA THR A 62 3.40 3.37 3.73
C THR A 62 2.89 2.18 4.55
N GLU A 63 3.10 2.21 5.87
CA GLU A 63 2.64 1.18 6.82
C GLU A 63 1.11 1.14 6.92
N GLU A 64 0.46 2.27 7.17
CA GLU A 64 -1.01 2.36 7.21
C GLU A 64 -1.64 1.91 5.88
N SER A 65 -1.04 2.29 4.75
CA SER A 65 -1.51 1.86 3.43
C SER A 65 -1.39 0.34 3.23
N ALA A 66 -0.31 -0.26 3.73
CA ALA A 66 -0.11 -1.71 3.68
C ALA A 66 -1.11 -2.45 4.58
N GLU A 67 -1.33 -1.95 5.78
CA GLU A 67 -2.28 -2.51 6.74
C GLU A 67 -3.71 -2.44 6.22
N LEU A 68 -4.13 -1.30 5.68
CA LEU A 68 -5.44 -1.14 5.05
C LEU A 68 -5.67 -2.14 3.91
N LYS A 69 -4.65 -2.44 3.11
CA LYS A 69 -4.74 -3.44 2.04
C LYS A 69 -4.87 -4.85 2.60
N ARG A 70 -4.10 -5.18 3.65
CA ARG A 70 -4.18 -6.47 4.34
C ARG A 70 -5.58 -6.69 4.90
N LEU A 71 -6.10 -5.74 5.67
CA LEU A 71 -7.43 -5.81 6.28
C LEU A 71 -8.54 -5.89 5.23
N LYS A 72 -8.43 -5.16 4.12
CA LYS A 72 -9.41 -5.26 3.01
C LYS A 72 -9.43 -6.65 2.39
N LYS A 73 -8.25 -7.28 2.22
CA LYS A 73 -8.15 -8.65 1.69
C LYS A 73 -8.77 -9.65 2.68
N GLU A 74 -8.39 -9.57 3.95
CA GLU A 74 -8.93 -10.44 4.99
C GLU A 74 -10.45 -10.29 5.13
N ASN A 75 -10.97 -9.07 5.12
CA ASN A 75 -12.42 -8.82 5.17
C ASN A 75 -13.16 -9.45 3.98
N ALA A 76 -12.58 -9.39 2.77
CA ALA A 76 -13.16 -10.03 1.58
C ALA A 76 -13.16 -11.57 1.69
N GLU A 77 -12.10 -12.15 2.24
CA GLU A 77 -12.00 -13.60 2.49
C GLU A 77 -13.00 -14.05 3.55
N LEU A 78 -13.10 -13.33 4.66
CA LEU A 78 -14.07 -13.59 5.73
C LEU A 78 -15.51 -13.50 5.21
N LYS A 79 -15.84 -12.48 4.41
CA LYS A 79 -17.15 -12.37 3.76
C LYS A 79 -17.44 -13.56 2.87
N ARG A 80 -16.49 -13.98 2.04
CA ARG A 80 -16.65 -15.17 1.18
C ARG A 80 -16.91 -16.43 2.01
N ALA A 81 -16.13 -16.65 3.06
CA ALA A 81 -16.31 -17.80 3.94
C ALA A 81 -17.69 -17.78 4.63
N ASN A 82 -18.12 -16.62 5.09
CA ASN A 82 -19.42 -16.44 5.74
C ASN A 82 -20.57 -16.79 4.78
N GLU A 83 -20.50 -16.36 3.52
CA GLU A 83 -21.53 -16.69 2.52
C GLU A 83 -21.58 -18.19 2.20
N ILE A 84 -20.43 -18.87 2.14
CA ILE A 84 -20.38 -20.34 1.97
C ILE A 84 -21.06 -21.04 3.16
N LEU A 85 -20.76 -20.59 4.39
CA LEU A 85 -21.35 -21.17 5.60
C LEU A 85 -22.86 -20.95 5.67
N LYS A 86 -23.34 -19.76 5.31
CA LYS A 86 -24.79 -19.48 5.22
C LYS A 86 -25.46 -20.37 4.18
N ALA A 87 -24.87 -20.53 3.00
CA ALA A 87 -25.41 -21.39 1.96
C ALA A 87 -25.51 -22.85 2.42
N ALA A 88 -24.46 -23.37 3.09
CA ALA A 88 -24.47 -24.70 3.67
C ALA A 88 -25.55 -24.86 4.75
N ALA A 89 -25.66 -23.89 5.68
CA ALA A 89 -26.68 -23.91 6.72
C ALA A 89 -28.10 -23.94 6.15
N SER A 90 -28.38 -23.11 5.13
CA SER A 90 -29.67 -23.12 4.43
C SER A 90 -29.94 -24.44 3.71
N PHE A 91 -28.93 -25.04 3.07
CA PHE A 91 -29.05 -26.34 2.42
C PHE A 91 -29.43 -27.44 3.43
N PHE A 92 -28.73 -27.52 4.55
CA PHE A 92 -29.00 -28.54 5.57
C PHE A 92 -30.34 -28.31 6.28
N ALA A 93 -30.73 -27.06 6.54
CA ALA A 93 -32.05 -26.76 7.11
C ALA A 93 -33.18 -27.25 6.19
N ALA A 94 -33.05 -27.03 4.87
CA ALA A 94 -34.03 -27.50 3.89
C ALA A 94 -34.07 -29.04 3.77
N GLU A 95 -32.94 -29.73 3.99
CA GLU A 95 -32.89 -31.20 4.01
C GLU A 95 -33.59 -31.80 5.24
N LEU A 96 -33.45 -31.15 6.42
CA LEU A 96 -34.10 -31.57 7.66
C LEU A 96 -35.63 -31.43 7.62
N ASP A 97 -36.15 -30.42 6.92
CA ASP A 97 -37.59 -30.18 6.78
C ASP A 97 -38.28 -31.10 5.75
N ARG A 98 -37.54 -31.98 5.06
CA ARG A 98 -38.10 -32.87 4.05
C ARG A 98 -38.74 -34.10 4.70
N PRO A 99 -40.07 -34.32 4.60
CA PRO A 99 -40.73 -35.46 5.23
C PRO A 99 -40.16 -36.77 4.67
N HIS A 100 -39.58 -37.59 5.54
CA HIS A 100 -39.22 -38.96 5.20
C HIS A 100 -40.49 -39.78 5.05
N ILE A 101 -40.91 -40.00 3.81
CA ILE A 101 -41.98 -40.97 3.52
C ILE A 101 -41.38 -42.35 3.80
N ARG A 102 -41.74 -42.93 4.95
CA ARG A 102 -41.50 -44.35 5.24
C ARG A 102 -42.51 -45.15 4.42
N SER A 103 -42.01 -45.87 3.42
CA SER A 103 -42.75 -46.92 2.68
C SER A 103 -42.81 -48.21 3.50
#